data_AF-A0DL69-F1
#
_entry.id   AF-A0DL69-F1
#
_cell.length_a   1.000
_cell.length_b   1.000
_cell.length_c   1.000
_cell.angle_alpha   90.00
_cell.angle_beta   90.00
_cell.angle_gamma   90.00
#
_symmetry.space_group_name_H-M   'P 1'
#
loop_
_entity.id
_entity.type
_entity.pdbx_description
1 polymer ?
#
loop_
_entity_poly.entity_id
_entity_poly.type
_entity_poly.pdbx_seq_one_letter_code
_entity_poly.pdbx_strand_id
1 'polypeptide(L)'
;MTELLLIMNVRIDEGRQGTINVHFGDDPEVLARDFCIEYNVNQKLVPLLIENINKNLEVAEQQKVNSGQDTMQYSTETCNSKFMETPFNEPLHQLSMNNYYSTHSSVHDRLYEDAKNKRLKQKLNISDSRSKKIKIQEPEINYGLFLYQKGIKKNEEKLQRAESAKKDLQNSQLVECTHHPRINHVSKQLVQRKGESVSEHLNRLAQEQKIKRENASQEHLKSEVQSCSFKPQINRISRYIVEERNDRSNQPWYEQLYTDYDSKRQKLEQLEKQYFSSNYTFHPKIDMISEKIVQGSSFEQRQKIRSTSRQNLSVCDDDSQLFKPKTGRPPEKRPRDLFQNLYNQAKIWEKKRQNKIVQIHQQQMSTSQVRASEKSNQMIQSQMQVSLIKIFNALDSDNDGFINSENCDVGDLDDNVIKILSPLLLEMESGNHTLNKKEFVESAERLVATLSPCEKYDLLKKPILMCVNILYMSQKIVAAKRN
;
A
#
# COMPACT_ATOMS: atom_id res chain seq x y z
N MET A 1 -21.99 -29.81 8.96
CA MET A 1 -21.17 -28.79 8.30
C MET A 1 -19.86 -29.46 7.94
N THR A 2 -19.59 -29.63 6.66
CA THR A 2 -18.32 -30.17 6.17
C THR A 2 -17.24 -29.09 6.27
N GLU A 3 -16.00 -29.46 6.62
CA GLU A 3 -14.88 -28.52 6.75
C GLU A 3 -14.51 -27.97 5.36
N LEU A 4 -14.47 -26.65 5.21
CA LEU A 4 -14.04 -26.00 3.97
C LEU A 4 -12.51 -26.16 3.81
N LEU A 5 -12.07 -26.86 2.77
CA LEU A 5 -10.65 -27.14 2.51
C LEU A 5 -9.99 -26.06 1.66
N LEU A 6 -10.67 -25.63 0.59
CA LEU A 6 -10.08 -24.81 -0.45
C LEU A 6 -11.15 -23.95 -1.14
N ILE A 7 -10.81 -22.69 -1.44
CA ILE A 7 -11.62 -21.82 -2.31
C ILE A 7 -10.83 -21.56 -3.60
N MET A 8 -11.37 -22.01 -4.73
CA MET A 8 -10.76 -21.84 -6.05
C MET A 8 -11.47 -20.75 -6.84
N ASN A 9 -10.71 -19.78 -7.38
CA ASN A 9 -11.22 -18.77 -8.30
C ASN A 9 -10.99 -19.19 -9.76
N VAL A 10 -12.07 -19.49 -10.50
CA VAL A 10 -12.01 -19.89 -11.91
C VAL A 10 -12.40 -18.71 -12.79
N ARG A 11 -11.53 -18.34 -13.74
CA ARG A 11 -11.83 -17.33 -14.75
C ARG A 11 -12.55 -17.99 -15.92
N ILE A 12 -13.72 -17.47 -16.25
CA ILE A 12 -14.60 -18.05 -17.27
C ILE A 12 -14.39 -17.33 -18.60
N ASP A 13 -14.51 -16.00 -18.60
CA ASP A 13 -14.37 -15.11 -19.76
C ASP A 13 -13.80 -13.74 -19.35
N GLU A 14 -13.54 -12.84 -20.31
CA GLU A 14 -13.08 -11.46 -20.06
C GLU A 14 -14.03 -10.69 -19.10
N GLY A 15 -13.69 -10.73 -17.81
CA GLY A 15 -14.41 -10.04 -16.74
C GLY A 15 -15.39 -10.88 -15.93
N ARG A 16 -15.53 -12.20 -16.22
CA ARG A 16 -16.32 -13.13 -15.40
C ARG A 16 -15.42 -14.10 -14.66
N GLN A 17 -15.59 -14.16 -13.34
CA GLN A 17 -14.93 -15.12 -12.46
C GLN A 17 -15.98 -15.79 -11.58
N GLY A 18 -15.82 -17.09 -11.35
CA GLY A 18 -16.63 -17.87 -10.41
C GLY A 18 -15.75 -18.48 -9.33
N THR A 19 -16.36 -18.85 -8.21
CA THR A 19 -15.68 -19.47 -7.06
C THR A 19 -16.18 -20.89 -6.87
N ILE A 20 -15.27 -21.85 -6.68
CA ILE A 20 -15.60 -23.22 -6.28
C ILE A 20 -15.14 -23.41 -4.82
N ASN A 21 -16.08 -23.70 -3.94
CA ASN A 21 -15.81 -24.00 -2.53
C ASN A 21 -15.72 -25.52 -2.38
N VAL A 22 -14.54 -26.02 -2.04
CA VAL A 22 -14.28 -27.47 -1.90
C VAL A 22 -14.26 -27.82 -0.42
N HIS A 23 -15.15 -28.70 0.02
CA HIS A 23 -15.20 -29.20 1.39
C HIS A 23 -14.64 -30.63 1.49
N PHE A 24 -14.34 -31.03 2.72
CA PHE A 24 -13.85 -32.38 3.00
C PHE A 24 -14.90 -33.44 2.63
N GLY A 25 -14.54 -34.32 1.70
CA GLY A 25 -15.39 -35.41 1.20
C GLY A 25 -16.22 -35.07 -0.05
N ASP A 26 -16.11 -33.85 -0.58
CA ASP A 26 -16.78 -33.48 -1.83
C ASP A 26 -16.15 -34.21 -3.03
N ASP A 27 -16.99 -34.63 -3.98
CA ASP A 27 -16.55 -35.24 -5.24
C ASP A 27 -16.17 -34.14 -6.26
N PRO A 28 -14.90 -34.08 -6.73
CA PRO A 28 -14.45 -33.13 -7.74
C PRO A 28 -15.28 -33.15 -9.03
N GLU A 29 -15.81 -34.31 -9.42
CA GLU A 29 -16.61 -34.47 -10.64
C GLU A 29 -17.99 -33.80 -10.52
N VAL A 30 -18.58 -33.83 -9.32
CA VAL A 30 -19.85 -33.16 -9.02
C VAL A 30 -19.62 -31.64 -8.95
N LEU A 31 -18.60 -31.20 -8.22
CA LEU A 31 -18.26 -29.77 -8.10
C LEU A 31 -17.98 -29.11 -9.45
N ALA A 32 -17.23 -29.78 -10.33
CA ALA A 32 -16.94 -29.28 -11.67
C ALA A 32 -18.20 -29.18 -12.55
N ARG A 33 -19.11 -30.16 -12.47
CA ARG A 33 -20.37 -30.16 -13.21
C ARG A 33 -21.31 -29.06 -12.73
N ASP A 34 -21.49 -28.93 -11.41
CA ASP A 34 -22.33 -27.92 -10.80
C ASP A 34 -21.84 -26.52 -11.15
N PHE A 35 -20.52 -26.30 -11.11
CA PHE A 35 -19.91 -25.05 -11.55
C PHE A 35 -20.18 -24.74 -13.03
N CYS A 36 -20.05 -25.74 -13.92
CA CYS A 36 -20.36 -25.54 -15.33
C CYS A 36 -21.85 -25.22 -15.57
N ILE A 37 -22.76 -25.80 -14.79
CA ILE A 37 -24.19 -25.54 -14.88
C ILE A 37 -24.51 -24.13 -14.37
N GLU A 38 -24.01 -23.76 -13.19
CA GLU A 38 -24.26 -22.48 -12.54
C GLU A 38 -23.82 -21.30 -13.39
N TYR A 39 -22.63 -21.40 -14.00
CA TYR A 39 -22.06 -20.32 -14.80
C TYR A 39 -22.26 -20.48 -16.31
N ASN A 40 -23.06 -21.46 -16.74
CA ASN A 40 -23.36 -21.76 -18.14
C ASN A 40 -22.08 -21.94 -19.01
N VAL A 41 -21.12 -22.71 -18.48
CA VAL A 41 -19.84 -23.02 -19.12
C VAL A 41 -19.97 -24.31 -19.94
N ASN A 42 -19.24 -24.40 -21.05
CA ASN A 42 -19.26 -25.59 -21.92
C ASN A 42 -18.88 -26.86 -21.15
N GLN A 43 -19.76 -27.87 -21.14
CA GLN A 43 -19.56 -29.14 -20.43
C GLN A 43 -18.31 -29.91 -20.90
N LYS A 44 -17.77 -29.62 -22.09
CA LYS A 44 -16.49 -30.21 -22.54
C LYS A 44 -15.30 -29.82 -21.66
N LEU A 45 -15.42 -28.78 -20.83
CA LEU A 45 -14.37 -28.33 -19.91
C LEU A 45 -14.40 -29.03 -18.55
N VAL A 46 -15.43 -29.83 -18.26
CA VAL A 46 -15.57 -30.55 -16.99
C VAL A 46 -14.33 -31.40 -16.65
N PRO A 47 -13.75 -32.22 -17.57
CA PRO A 47 -12.54 -32.99 -17.26
C PRO A 47 -11.33 -32.14 -16.86
N LEU A 48 -11.18 -30.97 -17.49
CA LEU A 48 -10.08 -30.04 -17.22
C LEU A 48 -10.26 -29.34 -15.87
N LEU A 49 -11.50 -29.03 -15.49
CA LEU A 49 -11.83 -28.52 -14.17
C LEU A 49 -11.57 -29.56 -13.07
N ILE A 50 -11.93 -30.82 -13.30
CA ILE A 50 -11.66 -31.93 -12.37
C ILE A 50 -10.15 -32.06 -12.12
N GLU A 51 -9.34 -32.07 -13.17
CA GLU A 51 -7.88 -32.14 -13.06
C GLU A 51 -7.32 -30.96 -12.24
N ASN A 52 -7.83 -29.75 -12.46
CA ASN A 52 -7.43 -28.58 -11.71
C ASN A 52 -7.85 -28.62 -10.23
N ILE A 53 -9.05 -29.12 -9.92
CA ILE A 53 -9.51 -29.28 -8.54
C ILE A 53 -8.61 -30.27 -7.81
N ASN A 54 -8.33 -31.43 -8.40
CA ASN A 54 -7.44 -32.44 -7.83
C ASN A 54 -6.03 -31.93 -7.57
N LYS A 55 -5.43 -31.21 -8.53
CA LYS A 55 -4.09 -30.61 -8.35
C LYS A 55 -4.04 -29.62 -7.18
N ASN A 56 -5.07 -28.79 -7.02
CA ASN A 56 -5.09 -27.84 -5.90
C ASN A 56 -5.41 -28.51 -4.56
N LEU A 57 -6.18 -29.61 -4.57
CA LEU A 57 -6.38 -30.45 -3.38
C LEU A 57 -5.05 -31.08 -2.92
N GLU A 58 -4.25 -31.64 -3.83
CA GLU A 58 -2.92 -32.18 -3.52
C GLU A 58 -2.01 -31.10 -2.90
N VAL A 59 -2.00 -29.89 -3.46
CA VAL A 59 -1.23 -28.75 -2.90
C VAL A 59 -1.73 -28.35 -1.52
N ALA A 60 -3.05 -28.34 -1.31
CA ALA A 60 -3.64 -28.00 -0.01
C ALA A 60 -3.30 -29.07 1.06
N GLU A 61 -3.28 -30.35 0.69
CA GLU A 61 -2.85 -31.43 1.57
C GLU A 61 -1.37 -31.31 1.93
N GLN A 62 -0.49 -31.05 0.96
CA GLN A 62 0.94 -30.82 1.21
C GLN A 62 1.17 -29.61 2.13
N GLN A 63 0.39 -28.54 1.97
CA GLN A 63 0.46 -27.39 2.88
C GLN A 63 -0.01 -27.73 4.29
N LYS A 64 -1.04 -28.56 4.47
CA LYS A 64 -1.47 -29.04 5.80
C LYS A 64 -0.38 -29.88 6.48
N VAL A 65 0.34 -30.73 5.73
CA VAL A 65 1.47 -31.49 6.27
C VAL A 65 2.60 -30.55 6.73
N ASN A 66 2.87 -29.48 5.98
CA ASN A 66 3.91 -28.51 6.32
C ASN A 66 3.53 -27.54 7.46
N SER A 67 2.23 -27.27 7.67
CA SER A 67 1.73 -26.37 8.72
C SER A 67 1.31 -27.09 10.01
N GLY A 68 1.09 -28.41 9.96
CA GLY A 68 0.71 -29.23 11.10
C GLY A 68 1.81 -29.54 12.12
N GLN A 69 3.05 -29.08 11.91
CA GLN A 69 4.13 -29.27 12.88
C GLN A 69 4.24 -28.17 13.96
N ASP A 70 3.50 -27.05 13.84
CA ASP A 70 3.71 -25.87 14.71
C ASP A 70 2.56 -25.52 15.67
N THR A 71 1.61 -26.43 15.92
CA THR A 71 0.52 -26.16 16.89
C THR A 71 0.18 -27.35 17.77
N MET A 72 0.90 -27.54 18.88
CA MET A 72 0.34 -28.05 20.14
C MET A 72 1.30 -27.92 21.35
N GLN A 73 0.70 -27.62 22.50
CA GLN A 73 1.25 -27.51 23.87
C GLN A 73 1.96 -26.22 24.30
N TYR A 74 1.18 -25.24 24.78
CA TYR A 74 1.50 -24.61 26.06
C TYR A 74 0.22 -24.41 26.88
N SER A 75 0.16 -25.14 28.00
CA SER A 75 -0.73 -24.89 29.12
C SER A 75 -0.15 -23.77 29.99
N THR A 76 -1.03 -22.84 30.36
CA THR A 76 -1.04 -22.02 31.58
C THR A 76 0.26 -21.89 32.38
N GLU A 77 0.90 -20.72 32.32
CA GLU A 77 1.40 -20.03 33.52
C GLU A 77 1.54 -18.52 33.28
N THR A 78 1.17 -17.78 34.32
CA THR A 78 0.99 -16.34 34.42
C THR A 78 2.28 -15.53 34.28
N CYS A 79 2.28 -14.51 33.41
CA CYS A 79 2.93 -13.23 33.71
C CYS A 79 2.36 -12.08 32.86
N ASN A 80 2.09 -10.97 33.55
CA ASN A 80 1.60 -9.71 33.03
C ASN A 80 2.65 -9.02 32.16
N SER A 81 2.34 -8.72 30.90
CA SER A 81 2.59 -7.38 30.33
C SER A 81 1.78 -7.19 29.03
N LYS A 82 0.95 -6.15 29.03
CA LYS A 82 0.18 -5.69 27.87
C LYS A 82 1.02 -4.71 27.07
N PHE A 83 1.35 -5.06 25.83
CA PHE A 83 1.39 -4.11 24.72
C PHE A 83 0.95 -4.84 23.46
N MET A 84 -0.32 -4.66 23.11
CA MET A 84 -0.94 -5.18 21.89
C MET A 84 -1.02 -4.00 20.91
N GLU A 85 -0.14 -4.00 19.92
CA GLU A 85 -0.33 -3.18 18.72
C GLU A 85 -1.30 -3.93 17.79
N THR A 86 -2.41 -3.26 17.49
CA THR A 86 -3.33 -3.63 16.41
C THR A 86 -2.62 -3.51 15.07
N PRO A 87 -2.71 -4.51 14.16
CA PRO A 87 -2.17 -4.36 12.82
C PRO A 87 -3.01 -3.35 12.04
N PHE A 88 -2.33 -2.30 11.60
CA PHE A 88 -2.86 -1.26 10.72
C PHE A 88 -3.07 -1.86 9.33
N ASN A 89 -4.31 -2.20 8.99
CA ASN A 89 -4.70 -2.57 7.63
C ASN A 89 -4.83 -1.28 6.78
N GLU A 90 -3.73 -0.84 6.19
CA GLU A 90 -3.77 0.05 5.04
C GLU A 90 -4.22 -0.74 3.80
N PRO A 91 -5.08 -0.18 2.93
CA PRO A 91 -5.54 -0.86 1.74
C PRO A 91 -4.39 -1.01 0.76
N LEU A 92 -3.83 -2.22 0.71
CA LEU A 92 -2.93 -2.67 -0.33
C LEU A 92 -3.61 -2.43 -1.69
N HIS A 93 -3.12 -1.44 -2.44
CA HIS A 93 -3.30 -1.45 -3.89
C HIS A 93 -2.67 -2.76 -4.40
N GLN A 94 -3.51 -3.76 -4.68
CA GLN A 94 -3.13 -5.00 -5.33
C GLN A 94 -2.58 -4.67 -6.73
N LEU A 95 -1.29 -4.39 -6.80
CA LEU A 95 -0.51 -4.60 -8.02
C LEU A 95 -0.49 -6.12 -8.22
N SER A 96 -1.19 -6.56 -9.27
CA SER A 96 -1.33 -7.97 -9.61
C SER A 96 0.03 -8.62 -9.82
N MET A 97 0.34 -9.66 -9.05
CA MET A 97 1.58 -10.44 -9.16
C MET A 97 1.61 -11.43 -10.35
N ASN A 98 0.61 -11.42 -11.24
CA ASN A 98 0.52 -12.38 -12.35
C ASN A 98 0.99 -11.80 -13.69
N ASN A 99 2.21 -11.28 -13.75
CA ASN A 99 2.86 -10.92 -15.02
C ASN A 99 4.23 -11.58 -15.23
N TYR A 100 4.54 -12.66 -14.49
CA TYR A 100 5.85 -13.31 -14.52
C TYR A 100 6.03 -14.41 -15.59
N TYR A 101 5.03 -14.70 -16.44
CA TYR A 101 5.18 -15.68 -17.54
C TYR A 101 5.14 -15.09 -18.96
N SER A 102 5.29 -13.77 -19.12
CA SER A 102 5.31 -13.14 -20.45
C SER A 102 6.62 -12.36 -20.66
N THR A 103 7.76 -13.04 -20.55
CA THR A 103 9.09 -12.45 -20.83
C THR A 103 9.72 -12.95 -22.12
N HIS A 104 9.02 -13.75 -22.94
CA HIS A 104 9.55 -14.28 -24.20
C HIS A 104 8.88 -13.82 -25.49
N SER A 105 7.83 -12.99 -25.46
CA SER A 105 7.29 -12.43 -26.71
C SER A 105 8.05 -11.16 -27.10
N SER A 106 8.48 -11.08 -28.36
CA SER A 106 9.06 -9.87 -28.95
C SER A 106 8.14 -8.68 -28.71
N VAL A 107 8.70 -7.48 -28.50
CA VAL A 107 7.95 -6.23 -28.33
C VAL A 107 6.95 -6.01 -29.48
N HIS A 108 7.27 -6.52 -30.67
CA HIS A 108 6.39 -6.49 -31.83
C HIS A 108 5.12 -7.32 -31.65
N ASP A 109 5.18 -8.48 -31.01
CA ASP A 109 4.02 -9.37 -30.82
C ASP A 109 3.03 -8.79 -29.82
N ARG A 110 3.54 -8.15 -28.76
CA ARG A 110 2.71 -7.41 -27.80
C ARG A 110 1.95 -6.27 -28.46
N LEU A 111 2.64 -5.46 -29.27
CA LEU A 111 2.01 -4.34 -29.97
C LEU A 111 1.00 -4.81 -31.02
N TYR A 112 1.24 -5.95 -31.65
CA TYR A 112 0.32 -6.54 -32.62
C TYR A 112 -0.97 -7.04 -31.97
N GLU A 113 -0.86 -7.76 -30.85
CA GLU A 113 -2.03 -8.24 -30.08
C GLU A 113 -2.84 -7.07 -29.50
N ASP A 114 -2.19 -6.02 -28.98
CA ASP A 114 -2.89 -4.81 -28.51
C ASP A 114 -3.62 -4.08 -29.64
N ALA A 115 -3.00 -3.96 -30.82
CA ALA A 115 -3.64 -3.33 -31.98
C ALA A 115 -4.85 -4.14 -32.49
N LYS A 116 -4.75 -5.48 -32.46
CA LYS A 116 -5.82 -6.41 -32.84
C LYS A 116 -7.00 -6.32 -31.88
N ASN A 117 -6.75 -6.30 -30.56
CA ASN A 117 -7.77 -6.15 -29.54
C ASN A 117 -8.49 -4.79 -29.61
N LYS A 118 -7.76 -3.72 -29.94
CA LYS A 118 -8.34 -2.39 -30.17
C LYS A 118 -9.28 -2.36 -31.38
N ARG A 119 -8.95 -3.08 -32.46
CA ARG A 119 -9.81 -3.24 -33.64
C ARG A 119 -11.09 -4.04 -33.34
N LEU A 120 -11.01 -5.06 -32.49
CA LEU A 120 -12.19 -5.84 -32.08
C LEU A 120 -13.17 -5.00 -31.25
N LYS A 121 -12.67 -4.20 -30.31
CA LYS A 121 -13.51 -3.29 -29.50
C LYS A 121 -14.22 -2.23 -30.33
N GLN A 122 -13.56 -1.71 -31.38
CA GLN A 122 -14.22 -0.79 -32.32
C GLN A 122 -15.35 -1.47 -33.11
N LYS A 123 -15.20 -2.75 -33.50
CA LYS A 123 -16.26 -3.48 -34.22
C LYS A 123 -17.48 -3.77 -33.35
N LEU A 124 -17.29 -4.09 -32.07
CA LEU A 124 -18.39 -4.36 -31.14
C LEU A 124 -19.21 -3.12 -30.79
N ASN A 125 -18.59 -1.93 -30.75
CA ASN A 125 -19.34 -0.68 -30.51
C ASN A 125 -20.13 -0.17 -31.73
N ILE A 126 -19.89 -0.73 -32.94
CA ILE A 126 -20.59 -0.31 -34.16
C ILE A 126 -21.95 -1.02 -34.33
N SER A 127 -22.16 -2.18 -33.68
CA SER A 127 -23.40 -2.95 -33.83
C SER A 127 -24.61 -2.41 -33.05
N ASP A 128 -24.39 -1.58 -32.02
CA ASP A 128 -25.50 -1.10 -31.15
C ASP A 128 -26.11 0.25 -31.57
N SER A 129 -25.60 0.89 -32.64
CA SER A 129 -26.01 2.25 -33.02
C SER A 129 -27.02 2.34 -34.17
N ARG A 130 -27.65 1.23 -34.60
CA ARG A 130 -28.68 1.25 -35.67
C ARG A 130 -30.10 1.20 -35.12
N SER A 131 -30.47 2.24 -34.37
CA SER A 131 -31.87 2.51 -34.00
C SER A 131 -32.29 3.88 -34.52
N LYS A 132 -33.34 3.85 -35.33
CA LYS A 132 -34.00 4.90 -36.11
C LYS A 132 -34.03 6.30 -35.47
N LYS A 133 -33.55 7.30 -36.22
CA LYS A 133 -33.70 8.74 -35.96
C LYS A 133 -35.17 9.16 -36.02
N ILE A 134 -35.72 9.57 -34.88
CA ILE A 134 -36.85 10.51 -34.81
C ILE A 134 -36.26 11.86 -34.40
N LYS A 135 -36.32 12.85 -35.29
CA LYS A 135 -35.92 14.24 -35.02
C LYS A 135 -36.97 14.87 -34.10
N ILE A 136 -36.76 14.76 -32.79
CA ILE A 136 -37.37 15.66 -31.81
C ILE A 136 -36.28 16.67 -31.43
N GLN A 137 -36.64 17.95 -31.42
CA GLN A 137 -35.73 19.03 -31.03
C GLN A 137 -35.23 18.74 -29.61
N GLU A 138 -33.97 18.34 -29.47
CA GLU A 138 -33.35 18.04 -28.19
C GLU A 138 -33.24 19.35 -27.40
N PRO A 139 -33.79 19.43 -26.17
CA PRO A 139 -33.40 20.49 -25.26
C PRO A 139 -31.89 20.39 -25.04
N GLU A 140 -31.23 21.53 -24.90
CA GLU A 140 -29.79 21.64 -24.67
C GLU A 140 -29.45 20.98 -23.31
N ILE A 141 -29.30 19.65 -23.29
CA ILE A 141 -29.02 18.88 -22.08
C ILE A 141 -27.59 19.22 -21.68
N ASN A 142 -27.45 19.94 -20.58
CA ASN A 142 -26.18 20.19 -19.94
C ASN A 142 -25.61 18.85 -19.43
N TYR A 143 -24.75 18.24 -20.23
CA TYR A 143 -24.09 16.97 -19.95
C TYR A 143 -23.33 16.99 -18.61
N GLY A 144 -22.83 18.15 -18.17
CA GLY A 144 -22.17 18.31 -16.87
C GLY A 144 -23.12 18.04 -15.70
N LEU A 145 -24.35 18.56 -15.76
CA LEU A 145 -25.36 18.34 -14.73
C LEU A 145 -25.80 16.87 -14.68
N PHE A 146 -25.99 16.25 -15.84
CA PHE A 146 -26.35 14.83 -15.93
C PHE A 146 -25.24 13.92 -15.39
N LEU A 147 -23.98 14.19 -15.71
CA LEU A 147 -22.84 13.45 -15.19
C LEU A 147 -22.69 13.63 -13.67
N TYR A 148 -22.93 14.83 -13.15
CA TYR A 148 -22.91 15.10 -11.71
C TYR A 148 -24.01 14.33 -10.97
N GLN A 149 -25.25 14.39 -11.46
CA GLN A 149 -26.37 13.62 -10.90
C GLN A 149 -26.10 12.11 -10.96
N LYS A 150 -25.55 11.62 -12.06
CA LYS A 150 -25.13 10.22 -12.20
C LYS A 150 -24.02 9.85 -11.22
N GLY A 151 -23.08 10.76 -10.96
CA GLY A 151 -22.02 10.62 -9.97
C GLY A 151 -22.56 10.52 -8.54
N ILE A 152 -23.49 11.42 -8.16
CA ILE A 152 -24.16 11.39 -6.86
C ILE A 152 -24.90 10.07 -6.67
N LYS A 153 -25.73 9.67 -7.64
CA LYS A 153 -26.51 8.43 -7.56
C LYS A 153 -25.62 7.20 -7.38
N LYS A 154 -24.52 7.12 -8.14
CA LYS A 154 -23.55 6.02 -8.02
C LYS A 154 -22.84 6.01 -6.66
N ASN A 155 -22.57 7.18 -6.08
CA ASN A 155 -21.96 7.28 -4.75
C ASN A 155 -22.93 6.85 -3.65
N GLU A 156 -24.20 7.26 -3.76
CA GLU A 156 -25.27 6.85 -2.86
C GLU A 156 -25.53 5.34 -2.91
N GLU A 157 -25.60 4.76 -4.11
CA GLU A 157 -25.70 3.30 -4.31
C GLU A 157 -24.51 2.54 -3.68
N LYS A 158 -23.30 3.09 -3.80
CA LYS A 158 -22.11 2.52 -3.17
C LYS A 158 -22.20 2.55 -1.64
N LEU A 159 -22.69 3.65 -1.07
CA LEU A 159 -22.85 3.81 0.37
C LEU A 159 -23.92 2.86 0.92
N GLN A 160 -25.07 2.78 0.25
CA GLN A 160 -26.16 1.85 0.63
C GLN A 160 -25.71 0.39 0.59
N ARG A 161 -24.96 -0.01 -0.45
CA ARG A 161 -24.41 -1.37 -0.55
C ARG A 161 -23.41 -1.68 0.56
N ALA A 162 -22.59 -0.71 0.95
CA ALA A 162 -21.66 -0.87 2.06
C ALA A 162 -22.39 -1.01 3.41
N GLU A 163 -23.50 -0.29 3.60
CA GLU A 163 -24.32 -0.37 4.80
C GLU A 163 -25.10 -1.69 4.87
N SER A 164 -25.70 -2.15 3.77
CA SER A 164 -26.40 -3.43 3.72
C SER A 164 -25.43 -4.59 4.00
N ALA A 165 -24.25 -4.59 3.38
CA ALA A 165 -23.23 -5.62 3.62
C ALA A 165 -22.78 -5.67 5.10
N LYS A 166 -22.70 -4.51 5.78
CA LYS A 166 -22.42 -4.47 7.22
C LYS A 166 -23.55 -5.08 8.06
N LYS A 167 -24.81 -4.77 7.72
CA LYS A 167 -25.98 -5.35 8.41
C LYS A 167 -26.06 -6.85 8.20
N ASP A 168 -25.81 -7.33 6.98
CA ASP A 168 -25.81 -8.75 6.65
C ASP A 168 -24.71 -9.49 7.43
N LEU A 169 -23.50 -8.93 7.49
CA LEU A 169 -22.40 -9.49 8.30
C LEU A 169 -22.77 -9.58 9.79
N GLN A 170 -23.37 -8.53 10.33
CA GLN A 170 -23.81 -8.50 11.72
C GLN A 170 -24.91 -9.54 12.00
N ASN A 171 -25.86 -9.70 11.08
CA ASN A 171 -26.92 -10.69 11.20
C ASN A 171 -26.36 -12.11 11.11
N SER A 172 -25.43 -12.39 10.19
CA SER A 172 -24.74 -13.69 10.10
C SER A 172 -23.98 -14.02 11.37
N GLN A 173 -23.28 -13.04 11.97
CA GLN A 173 -22.60 -13.21 13.26
C GLN A 173 -23.56 -13.53 14.41
N LEU A 174 -24.76 -12.94 14.42
CA LEU A 174 -25.78 -13.22 15.45
C LEU A 174 -26.39 -14.62 15.29
N VAL A 175 -26.52 -15.13 14.06
CA VAL A 175 -27.05 -16.48 13.79
C VAL A 175 -26.08 -17.58 14.22
N GLU A 176 -24.76 -17.35 14.12
CA GLU A 176 -23.73 -18.32 14.52
C GLU A 176 -23.44 -18.35 16.04
N CYS A 177 -23.90 -17.36 16.81
CA CYS A 177 -23.66 -17.28 18.25
C CYS A 177 -24.79 -17.95 19.08
N THR A 178 -25.02 -19.25 18.90
CA THR A 178 -25.94 -20.03 19.76
C THR A 178 -25.29 -20.50 21.07
N HIS A 179 -23.96 -20.40 21.16
CA HIS A 179 -23.22 -20.79 22.35
C HIS A 179 -23.34 -19.69 23.42
N HIS A 180 -24.04 -20.00 24.50
CA HIS A 180 -24.06 -19.18 25.72
C HIS A 180 -22.94 -19.70 26.64
N PRO A 181 -21.70 -19.19 26.55
CA PRO A 181 -20.65 -19.65 27.45
C PRO A 181 -21.08 -19.38 28.90
N ARG A 182 -20.96 -20.38 29.76
CA ARG A 182 -21.16 -20.19 31.20
C ARG A 182 -20.03 -19.30 31.72
N ILE A 183 -20.32 -18.02 31.88
CA ILE A 183 -19.38 -17.03 32.39
C ILE A 183 -19.13 -17.30 33.88
N ASN A 184 -17.86 -17.52 34.24
CA ASN A 184 -17.42 -17.71 35.62
C ASN A 184 -17.77 -16.51 36.52
N HIS A 185 -18.01 -16.77 37.80
CA HIS A 185 -18.39 -15.75 38.79
C HIS A 185 -17.40 -14.57 38.87
N VAL A 186 -16.10 -14.84 38.73
CA VAL A 186 -15.04 -13.80 38.70
C VAL A 186 -15.22 -12.85 37.52
N SER A 187 -15.58 -13.38 36.35
CA SER A 187 -15.87 -12.58 35.15
C SER A 187 -17.14 -11.74 35.30
N LYS A 188 -18.15 -12.23 36.04
CA LYS A 188 -19.34 -11.42 36.40
C LYS A 188 -18.99 -10.27 37.33
N GLN A 189 -18.09 -10.47 38.30
CA GLN A 189 -17.61 -9.40 39.17
C GLN A 189 -16.76 -8.36 38.42
N LEU A 190 -15.96 -8.77 37.42
CA LEU A 190 -15.23 -7.83 36.54
C LEU A 190 -16.15 -6.97 35.67
N VAL A 191 -17.35 -7.46 35.36
CA VAL A 191 -18.36 -6.78 34.54
C VAL A 191 -19.32 -5.93 35.38
N GLN A 192 -19.43 -6.16 36.69
CA GLN A 192 -20.12 -5.26 37.63
C GLN A 192 -19.36 -3.94 37.78
N ARG A 193 -19.39 -3.13 36.72
CA ARG A 193 -18.95 -1.75 36.72
C ARG A 193 -19.99 -0.92 37.46
N LYS A 194 -19.53 0.01 38.29
CA LYS A 194 -20.35 1.00 39.01
C LYS A 194 -21.07 1.91 38.01
N GLY A 195 -22.22 1.50 37.47
CA GLY A 195 -23.20 2.35 36.79
C GLY A 195 -22.79 3.10 35.50
N GLU A 196 -21.50 3.18 35.15
CA GLU A 196 -21.02 3.86 33.95
C GLU A 196 -21.28 3.02 32.69
N SER A 197 -21.79 3.68 31.64
CA SER A 197 -21.92 3.05 30.33
C SER A 197 -20.55 2.63 29.79
N VAL A 198 -20.47 1.48 29.11
CA VAL A 198 -19.21 0.98 28.51
C VAL A 198 -18.58 2.02 27.58
N SER A 199 -19.41 2.78 26.86
CA SER A 199 -18.99 3.86 25.97
C SER A 199 -18.28 5.00 26.73
N GLU A 200 -18.86 5.46 27.85
CA GLU A 200 -18.31 6.55 28.66
C GLU A 200 -16.97 6.15 29.30
N HIS A 201 -16.88 4.92 29.78
CA HIS A 201 -15.66 4.38 30.35
C HIS A 201 -14.51 4.31 29.33
N LEU A 202 -14.80 3.84 28.10
CA LEU A 202 -13.81 3.79 27.02
C LEU A 202 -13.37 5.19 26.61
N ASN A 203 -14.29 6.14 26.52
CA ASN A 203 -13.96 7.54 26.23
C ASN A 203 -13.08 8.16 27.31
N ARG A 204 -13.37 7.89 28.59
CA ARG A 204 -12.53 8.34 29.72
C ARG A 204 -11.13 7.73 29.65
N LEU A 205 -11.01 6.43 29.42
CA LEU A 205 -9.71 5.76 29.25
C LEU A 205 -8.93 6.33 28.06
N ALA A 206 -9.59 6.62 26.94
CA ALA A 206 -8.96 7.24 25.78
C ALA A 206 -8.43 8.65 26.10
N GLN A 207 -9.20 9.45 26.84
CA GLN A 207 -8.77 10.77 27.32
C GLN A 207 -7.58 10.67 28.28
N GLU A 208 -7.62 9.76 29.24
CA GLU A 208 -6.51 9.52 30.19
C GLU A 208 -5.21 9.11 29.45
N GLN A 209 -5.32 8.23 28.45
CA GLN A 209 -4.17 7.83 27.63
C GLN A 209 -3.62 8.99 26.79
N LYS A 210 -4.50 9.80 26.21
CA LYS A 210 -4.11 11.00 25.45
C LYS A 210 -3.34 11.98 26.33
N ILE A 211 -3.87 12.29 27.52
CA ILE A 211 -3.22 13.17 28.50
C ILE A 211 -1.86 12.61 28.93
N LYS A 212 -1.76 11.31 29.20
CA LYS A 212 -0.47 10.66 29.54
C LYS A 212 0.55 10.81 28.42
N ARG A 213 0.15 10.64 27.16
CA ARG A 213 1.03 10.78 25.99
C ARG A 213 1.51 12.22 25.83
N GLU A 214 0.61 13.19 25.98
CA GLU A 214 0.95 14.62 25.90
C GLU A 214 1.91 15.02 27.03
N ASN A 215 1.66 14.58 28.27
CA ASN A 215 2.54 14.85 29.40
C ASN A 215 3.93 14.24 29.21
N ALA A 216 4.03 12.98 28.77
CA ALA A 216 5.30 12.33 28.49
C ALA A 216 6.07 13.05 27.37
N SER A 217 5.38 13.51 26.33
CA SER A 217 5.98 14.30 25.25
C SER A 217 6.50 15.65 25.73
N GLN A 218 5.77 16.33 26.61
CA GLN A 218 6.20 17.60 27.20
C GLN A 218 7.39 17.43 28.14
N GLU A 219 7.41 16.35 28.92
CA GLU A 219 8.52 16.02 29.81
C GLU A 219 9.80 15.74 29.02
N HIS A 220 9.70 14.93 27.95
CA HIS A 220 10.80 14.68 27.04
C HIS A 220 11.36 15.98 26.44
N LEU A 221 10.49 16.85 25.92
CA LEU A 221 10.90 18.13 25.36
C LEU A 221 11.58 19.03 26.40
N LYS A 222 11.09 19.05 27.65
CA LYS A 222 11.73 19.79 28.74
C LYS A 222 13.11 19.23 29.06
N SER A 223 13.28 17.91 29.11
CA SER A 223 14.57 17.25 29.32
C SER A 223 15.56 17.53 28.18
N GLU A 224 15.11 17.49 26.92
CA GLU A 224 15.93 17.84 25.76
C GLU A 224 16.40 19.30 25.85
N VAL A 225 15.50 20.25 26.11
CA VAL A 225 15.83 21.68 26.24
C VAL A 225 16.79 21.93 27.41
N GLN A 226 16.65 21.22 28.53
CA GLN A 226 17.59 21.31 29.66
C GLN A 226 18.98 20.74 29.32
N SER A 227 19.04 19.69 28.50
CA SER A 227 20.30 19.04 28.09
C SER A 227 21.09 19.83 27.05
N CYS A 228 20.47 20.77 26.33
CA CYS A 228 21.14 21.61 25.35
C CYS A 228 21.99 22.70 26.04
N SER A 229 23.32 22.58 25.96
CA SER A 229 24.28 23.60 26.43
C SER A 229 24.29 24.86 25.55
N PHE A 230 23.79 24.76 24.31
CA PHE A 230 23.73 25.85 23.35
C PHE A 230 22.52 26.75 23.62
N LYS A 231 22.78 27.93 24.18
CA LYS A 231 21.79 28.99 24.42
C LYS A 231 21.99 30.08 23.37
N PRO A 232 21.36 30.01 22.18
CA PRO A 232 21.57 31.01 21.15
C PRO A 232 21.15 32.38 21.67
N GLN A 233 22.06 33.34 21.60
CA GLN A 233 21.73 34.73 21.89
C GLN A 233 20.97 35.32 20.70
N ILE A 234 19.65 35.40 20.83
CA ILE A 234 18.80 36.04 19.83
C ILE A 234 19.11 37.53 19.84
N ASN A 235 19.49 38.06 18.68
CA ASN A 235 19.78 39.48 18.48
C ASN A 235 18.55 40.33 18.85
N ARG A 236 18.77 41.57 19.34
CA ARG A 236 17.71 42.45 19.86
C ARG A 236 16.60 42.70 18.84
N ILE A 237 16.98 42.82 17.56
CA ILE A 237 16.03 42.99 16.44
C ILE A 237 15.14 41.75 16.28
N SER A 238 15.72 40.55 16.31
CA SER A 238 14.97 39.30 16.20
C SER A 238 14.03 39.08 17.39
N ARG A 239 14.43 39.52 18.59
CA ARG A 239 13.57 39.48 19.78
C ARG A 239 12.36 40.40 19.62
N TYR A 240 12.59 41.63 19.16
CA TYR A 240 11.51 42.57 18.85
C TYR A 240 10.56 42.02 17.78
N ILE A 241 11.05 41.39 16.71
CA ILE A 241 10.20 40.77 15.68
C ILE A 241 9.31 39.66 16.25
N VAL A 242 9.82 38.86 17.20
CA VAL A 242 9.06 37.78 17.86
C VAL A 242 8.04 38.35 18.85
N GLU A 243 8.42 39.33 19.66
CA GLU A 243 7.53 40.03 20.59
C GLU A 243 6.41 40.75 19.83
N GLU A 244 6.74 41.47 18.76
CA GLU A 244 5.75 42.13 17.88
C GLU A 244 4.82 41.11 17.20
N ARG A 245 5.30 39.89 16.89
CA ARG A 245 4.46 38.81 16.36
C ARG A 245 3.52 38.24 17.41
N ASN A 246 3.97 38.11 18.66
CA ASN A 246 3.17 37.60 19.76
C ASN A 246 2.13 38.61 20.25
N ASP A 247 2.43 39.91 20.16
CA ASP A 247 1.51 41.00 20.53
C ASP A 247 0.44 41.27 19.45
N ARG A 248 0.69 40.86 18.20
CA ARG A 248 -0.29 40.89 17.11
C ARG A 248 -1.31 39.77 17.29
N SER A 249 -2.28 40.06 18.15
CA SER A 249 -3.54 39.37 18.41
C SER A 249 -3.46 37.95 18.99
N ASN A 250 -4.23 37.76 20.06
CA ASN A 250 -4.61 36.47 20.66
C ASN A 250 -5.47 35.61 19.71
N GLN A 251 -5.47 35.90 18.41
CA GLN A 251 -6.21 35.14 17.42
C GLN A 251 -5.40 33.92 17.00
N PRO A 252 -6.06 32.78 16.84
CA PRO A 252 -5.40 31.58 16.37
C PRO A 252 -4.84 31.79 14.96
N TRP A 253 -3.64 31.28 14.71
CA TRP A 253 -2.87 31.47 13.47
C TRP A 253 -3.65 31.26 12.17
N TYR A 254 -4.64 30.34 12.16
CA TYR A 254 -5.44 30.07 10.96
C TYR A 254 -6.32 31.26 10.57
N GLU A 255 -6.80 32.07 11.53
CA GLU A 255 -7.57 33.29 11.24
C GLU A 255 -6.70 34.38 10.61
N GLN A 256 -5.45 34.52 11.08
CA GLN A 256 -4.49 35.46 10.49
C GLN A 256 -4.16 35.11 9.03
N LEU A 257 -4.11 33.81 8.69
CA LEU A 257 -3.91 33.39 7.30
C LEU A 257 -5.10 33.77 6.39
N TYR A 258 -6.33 33.66 6.88
CA TYR A 258 -7.50 34.05 6.11
C TYR A 258 -7.54 35.57 5.86
N THR A 259 -7.24 36.38 6.87
CA THR A 259 -7.18 37.84 6.71
C THR A 259 -6.04 38.29 5.80
N ASP A 260 -4.87 37.62 5.88
CA ASP A 260 -3.75 37.84 4.95
C ASP A 260 -4.11 37.47 3.50
N TYR A 261 -4.83 36.36 3.32
CA TYR A 261 -5.30 35.90 2.01
C TYR A 261 -6.26 36.92 1.39
N ASP A 262 -7.27 37.36 2.15
CA ASP A 262 -8.25 38.35 1.68
C ASP A 262 -7.60 39.69 1.34
N SER A 263 -6.66 40.14 2.17
CA SER A 263 -5.90 41.36 1.93
C SER A 263 -5.06 41.28 0.64
N LYS A 264 -4.40 40.15 0.40
CA LYS A 264 -3.65 39.91 -0.85
C LYS A 264 -4.57 39.88 -2.05
N ARG A 265 -5.74 39.24 -1.93
CA ARG A 265 -6.74 39.16 -3.00
C ARG A 265 -7.25 40.55 -3.39
N GLN A 266 -7.64 41.35 -2.42
CA GLN A 266 -8.08 42.74 -2.65
C GLN A 266 -6.99 43.58 -3.32
N LYS A 267 -5.74 43.43 -2.89
CA LYS A 267 -4.60 44.16 -3.47
C LYS A 267 -4.33 43.76 -4.91
N LEU A 268 -4.46 42.47 -5.24
CA LEU A 268 -4.38 41.97 -6.61
C LEU A 268 -5.52 42.51 -7.48
N GLU A 269 -6.77 42.48 -7.01
CA GLU A 269 -7.91 43.05 -7.73
C GLU A 269 -7.75 44.54 -8.01
N GLN A 270 -7.18 45.30 -7.06
CA GLN A 270 -6.88 46.72 -7.24
C GLN A 270 -5.80 46.95 -8.30
N LEU A 271 -4.70 46.19 -8.25
CA LEU A 271 -3.64 46.25 -9.26
C LEU A 271 -4.15 45.87 -10.64
N GLU A 272 -4.99 44.83 -10.72
CA GLU A 272 -5.64 44.41 -11.95
C GLU A 272 -6.50 45.54 -12.51
N LYS A 273 -7.37 46.16 -11.69
CA LYS A 273 -8.18 47.32 -12.11
C LYS A 273 -7.32 48.48 -12.61
N GLN A 274 -6.25 48.83 -11.90
CA GLN A 274 -5.33 49.90 -12.30
C GLN A 274 -4.60 49.57 -13.60
N TYR A 275 -4.16 48.33 -13.75
CA TYR A 275 -3.50 47.83 -14.96
C TYR A 275 -4.45 47.85 -16.16
N PHE A 276 -5.70 47.41 -15.96
CA PHE A 276 -6.73 47.45 -17.00
C PHE A 276 -7.09 48.89 -17.38
N SER A 277 -7.24 49.81 -16.42
CA SER A 277 -7.58 51.21 -16.71
C SER A 277 -6.45 51.99 -17.39
N SER A 278 -5.19 51.62 -17.15
CA SER A 278 -4.03 52.35 -17.70
C SER A 278 -3.55 51.82 -19.05
N ASN A 279 -3.59 50.50 -19.26
CA ASN A 279 -2.97 49.89 -20.45
C ASN A 279 -3.96 49.55 -21.58
N TYR A 280 -5.26 49.52 -21.30
CA TYR A 280 -6.26 49.33 -22.35
C TYR A 280 -6.84 50.68 -22.78
N THR A 281 -6.42 51.15 -23.95
CA THR A 281 -7.00 52.33 -24.61
C THR A 281 -8.40 52.05 -25.16
N PHE A 282 -8.71 50.77 -25.42
CA PHE A 282 -9.99 50.34 -25.94
C PHE A 282 -10.99 50.12 -24.80
N HIS A 283 -11.82 51.13 -24.58
CA HIS A 283 -13.02 51.06 -23.75
C HIS A 283 -14.19 50.84 -24.72
N PRO A 284 -14.57 49.59 -25.03
CA PRO A 284 -15.70 49.37 -25.92
C PRO A 284 -16.90 50.07 -25.29
N LYS A 285 -17.47 51.04 -26.00
CA LYS A 285 -18.80 51.56 -25.67
C LYS A 285 -19.75 50.42 -25.93
N ILE A 286 -20.08 49.70 -24.85
CA ILE A 286 -21.02 48.60 -24.91
C ILE A 286 -22.36 49.24 -25.28
N ASP A 287 -22.92 48.85 -26.43
CA ASP A 287 -24.26 49.30 -26.80
C ASP A 287 -25.24 48.96 -25.70
N MET A 288 -26.25 49.82 -25.48
CA MET A 288 -27.28 49.65 -24.44
C MET A 288 -27.92 48.25 -24.45
N ILE A 289 -27.95 47.59 -25.60
CA ILE A 289 -28.46 46.23 -25.77
C ILE A 289 -27.57 45.23 -25.01
N SER A 290 -26.26 45.31 -25.19
CA SER A 290 -25.29 44.43 -24.55
C SER A 290 -25.14 44.70 -23.05
N GLU A 291 -25.35 45.93 -22.60
CA GLU A 291 -25.43 46.25 -21.17
C GLU A 291 -26.64 45.56 -20.50
N LYS A 292 -27.81 45.60 -21.17
CA LYS A 292 -29.02 44.88 -20.73
C LYS A 292 -28.89 43.36 -20.80
N ILE A 293 -27.99 42.82 -21.63
CA ILE A 293 -27.69 41.37 -21.68
C ILE A 293 -26.90 40.94 -20.44
N VAL A 294 -25.92 41.74 -20.01
CA VAL A 294 -25.11 41.46 -18.81
C VAL A 294 -25.94 41.61 -17.52
N GLN A 295 -26.94 42.50 -17.51
CA GLN A 295 -27.84 42.72 -16.37
C GLN A 295 -28.95 41.65 -16.19
N GLY A 296 -28.97 40.58 -16.99
CA GLY A 296 -29.85 39.43 -16.74
C GLY A 296 -31.31 39.58 -17.20
N SER A 297 -31.58 40.39 -18.23
CA SER A 297 -32.93 40.50 -18.83
C SER A 297 -33.53 39.14 -19.27
N SER A 298 -34.87 39.03 -19.36
CA SER A 298 -35.53 37.77 -19.74
C SER A 298 -35.34 37.43 -21.24
N PHE A 299 -35.39 36.15 -21.59
CA PHE A 299 -35.21 35.65 -22.96
C PHE A 299 -36.18 36.28 -23.97
N GLU A 300 -37.40 36.58 -23.54
CA GLU A 300 -38.45 37.19 -24.38
C GLU A 300 -38.15 38.64 -24.74
N GLN A 301 -37.59 39.41 -23.80
CA GLN A 301 -37.11 40.76 -24.06
C GLN A 301 -35.92 40.75 -25.04
N ARG A 302 -35.06 39.73 -24.96
CA ARG A 302 -33.94 39.55 -25.91
C ARG A 302 -34.40 39.26 -27.33
N GLN A 303 -35.47 38.48 -27.51
CA GLN A 303 -36.00 38.20 -28.85
C GLN A 303 -36.58 39.46 -29.52
N LYS A 304 -37.34 40.28 -28.77
CA LYS A 304 -37.94 41.52 -29.31
C LYS A 304 -36.90 42.52 -29.80
N ILE A 305 -35.78 42.65 -29.10
CA ILE A 305 -34.68 43.57 -29.48
C ILE A 305 -33.93 43.06 -30.73
N ARG A 306 -33.75 41.74 -30.85
CA ARG A 306 -33.12 41.15 -32.04
C ARG A 306 -33.99 41.30 -33.30
N SER A 307 -35.32 41.20 -33.17
CA SER A 307 -36.22 41.42 -34.30
C SER A 307 -36.21 42.87 -34.80
N THR A 308 -36.17 43.87 -33.91
CA THR A 308 -36.10 45.28 -34.32
C THR A 308 -34.73 45.65 -34.91
N SER A 309 -33.64 45.10 -34.37
CA SER A 309 -32.30 45.40 -34.89
C SER A 309 -32.04 44.76 -36.26
N ARG A 310 -32.71 43.65 -36.59
CA ARG A 310 -32.63 43.02 -37.93
C ARG A 310 -33.38 43.79 -39.01
N GLN A 311 -34.44 44.53 -38.66
CA GLN A 311 -35.15 45.37 -39.63
C GLN A 311 -34.34 46.61 -40.04
N ASN A 312 -33.39 47.06 -39.22
CA ASN A 312 -32.55 48.23 -39.50
C ASN A 312 -31.22 47.91 -40.20
N LEU A 313 -30.89 46.64 -40.44
CA LEU A 313 -29.61 46.20 -41.04
C LEU A 313 -29.74 45.77 -42.51
N SER A 314 -30.65 46.41 -43.25
CA SER A 314 -30.99 46.11 -44.65
C SER A 314 -30.33 47.08 -45.66
N VAL A 315 -29.27 47.79 -45.27
CA VAL A 315 -28.56 48.71 -46.18
C VAL A 315 -27.06 48.57 -45.93
N CYS A 316 -26.40 47.74 -46.75
CA CYS A 316 -25.08 47.97 -47.32
C CYS A 316 -24.64 46.68 -48.02
N ASP A 317 -25.03 46.58 -49.29
CA ASP A 317 -24.35 45.75 -50.28
C ASP A 317 -23.00 46.41 -50.59
N ASP A 318 -21.90 45.75 -50.22
CA ASP A 318 -20.62 45.97 -50.88
C ASP A 318 -19.77 44.70 -50.79
N ASP A 319 -20.02 43.79 -51.74
CA ASP A 319 -19.51 42.42 -51.85
C ASP A 319 -18.02 42.32 -52.24
N SER A 320 -17.20 43.34 -51.95
CA SER A 320 -15.86 43.50 -52.55
C SER A 320 -14.67 43.42 -51.59
N GLN A 321 -14.85 43.06 -50.31
CA GLN A 321 -13.73 42.87 -49.38
C GLN A 321 -13.76 41.51 -48.67
N LEU A 322 -13.22 40.50 -49.36
CA LEU A 322 -12.87 39.21 -48.77
C LEU A 322 -11.97 39.43 -47.54
N PHE A 323 -12.45 38.94 -46.40
CA PHE A 323 -11.81 38.98 -45.09
C PHE A 323 -10.36 38.45 -45.14
N LYS A 324 -9.39 39.34 -44.88
CA LYS A 324 -7.98 38.96 -44.64
C LYS A 324 -7.72 39.02 -43.13
N PRO A 325 -7.65 37.88 -42.42
CA PRO A 325 -7.36 37.90 -40.99
C PRO A 325 -5.97 38.50 -40.78
N LYS A 326 -5.88 39.54 -39.94
CA LYS A 326 -4.61 40.08 -39.47
C LYS A 326 -3.98 39.05 -38.52
N THR A 327 -3.29 38.05 -39.07
CA THR A 327 -2.40 37.20 -38.29
C THR A 327 -1.29 38.08 -37.71
N GLY A 328 -1.00 37.93 -36.43
CA GLY A 328 -0.11 38.82 -35.67
C GLY A 328 1.37 38.83 -36.08
N ARG A 329 2.25 39.08 -35.11
CA ARG A 329 3.68 39.37 -35.30
C ARG A 329 4.35 38.39 -36.28
N PRO A 330 5.21 38.88 -37.20
CA PRO A 330 6.01 38.01 -38.05
C PRO A 330 6.87 37.08 -37.16
N PRO A 331 7.09 35.82 -37.58
CA PRO A 331 7.86 34.87 -36.79
C PRO A 331 9.23 35.45 -36.47
N GLU A 332 9.56 35.46 -35.18
CA GLU A 332 10.85 35.89 -34.67
C GLU A 332 11.95 35.10 -35.38
N LYS A 333 13.00 35.80 -35.85
CA LYS A 333 14.02 35.20 -36.72
C LYS A 333 14.57 33.94 -36.06
N ARG A 334 14.37 32.80 -36.72
CA ARG A 334 14.83 31.49 -36.24
C ARG A 334 16.34 31.55 -36.03
N PRO A 335 16.87 31.22 -34.83
CA PRO A 335 18.30 31.19 -34.62
C PRO A 335 18.95 30.20 -35.60
N ARG A 336 20.07 30.61 -36.21
CA ARG A 336 20.70 29.89 -37.33
C ARG A 336 21.08 28.45 -36.98
N ASP A 337 21.38 28.19 -35.70
CA ASP A 337 21.86 26.89 -35.21
C ASP A 337 20.88 26.22 -34.22
N LEU A 338 19.57 26.30 -34.52
CA LEU A 338 18.52 25.68 -33.70
C LEU A 338 18.80 24.18 -33.42
N PHE A 339 19.31 23.45 -34.41
CA PHE A 339 19.59 22.02 -34.27
C PHE A 339 20.73 21.72 -33.29
N GLN A 340 21.82 22.49 -33.33
CA GLN A 340 22.93 22.34 -32.39
C GLN A 340 22.51 22.68 -30.96
N ASN A 341 21.70 23.74 -30.78
CA ASN A 341 21.18 24.12 -29.48
C ASN A 341 20.28 23.03 -28.89
N LEU A 342 19.35 22.48 -29.68
CA LEU A 342 18.48 21.38 -29.24
C LEU A 342 19.28 20.11 -28.93
N TYR A 343 20.29 19.78 -29.73
CA TYR A 343 21.16 18.63 -29.50
C TYR A 343 21.98 18.77 -28.21
N ASN A 344 22.56 19.94 -27.95
CA ASN A 344 23.28 20.23 -26.72
C ASN A 344 22.34 20.18 -25.50
N GLN A 345 21.12 20.70 -25.64
CA GLN A 345 20.10 20.66 -24.60
C GLN A 345 19.68 19.22 -24.27
N ALA A 346 19.54 18.36 -25.29
CA ALA A 346 19.25 16.94 -25.12
C ALA A 346 20.37 16.23 -24.33
N LYS A 347 21.65 16.46 -24.69
CA LYS A 347 22.80 15.91 -23.94
C LYS A 347 22.82 16.34 -22.47
N ILE A 348 22.49 17.60 -22.19
CA ILE A 348 22.41 18.12 -20.81
C ILE A 348 21.31 17.40 -20.03
N TRP A 349 20.15 17.17 -20.65
CA TRP A 349 19.03 16.47 -20.01
C TRP A 349 19.34 14.99 -19.76
N GLU A 350 20.03 14.34 -20.68
CA GLU A 350 20.48 12.96 -20.51
C GLU A 350 21.44 12.82 -19.34
N LYS A 351 22.43 13.72 -19.23
CA LYS A 351 23.34 13.77 -18.08
C LYS A 351 22.61 14.02 -16.77
N LYS A 352 21.64 14.95 -16.74
CA LYS A 352 20.80 15.20 -15.56
C LYS A 352 19.97 13.97 -15.16
N ARG A 353 19.43 13.25 -16.15
CA ARG A 353 18.67 12.01 -15.93
C ARG A 353 19.55 10.92 -15.32
N GLN A 354 20.75 10.70 -15.85
CA GLN A 354 21.71 9.74 -15.30
C GLN A 354 22.09 10.08 -13.86
N ASN A 355 22.43 11.34 -13.58
CA ASN A 355 22.74 11.79 -12.22
C ASN A 355 21.58 11.55 -11.24
N LYS A 356 20.34 11.79 -11.68
CA LYS A 356 19.15 11.54 -10.84
C LYS A 356 18.95 10.06 -10.56
N ILE A 357 19.23 9.18 -11.53
CA ILE A 357 19.19 7.73 -11.33
C ILE A 357 20.22 7.28 -10.29
N VAL A 358 21.47 7.75 -10.41
CA VAL A 358 22.54 7.45 -9.44
C VAL A 358 22.16 7.95 -8.03
N GLN A 359 21.61 9.16 -7.93
CA GLN A 359 21.18 9.73 -6.65
C GLN A 359 20.03 8.93 -6.02
N ILE A 360 19.04 8.53 -6.81
CA ILE A 360 17.93 7.67 -6.34
C ILE A 360 18.47 6.33 -5.86
N HIS A 361 19.39 5.72 -6.61
CA HIS A 361 19.99 4.45 -6.22
C HIS A 361 20.78 4.58 -4.90
N GLN A 362 21.57 5.64 -4.75
CA GLN A 362 22.31 5.91 -3.51
C GLN A 362 21.39 6.17 -2.32
N GLN A 363 20.27 6.89 -2.55
CA GLN A 363 19.25 7.13 -1.53
C GLN A 363 18.47 5.85 -1.18
N GLN A 364 18.22 4.97 -2.15
CA GLN A 364 17.66 3.64 -1.89
C GLN A 364 18.62 2.80 -1.06
N MET A 365 19.93 2.81 -1.37
CA MET A 365 20.92 2.09 -0.57
C MET A 365 21.01 2.61 0.87
N SER A 366 20.86 3.92 1.10
CA SER A 366 20.86 4.50 2.45
C SER A 366 19.53 4.35 3.20
N THR A 367 18.39 4.27 2.50
CA THR A 367 17.07 4.04 3.12
C THR A 367 16.77 2.55 3.34
N SER A 368 17.33 1.66 2.53
CA SER A 368 17.31 0.19 2.73
C SER A 368 18.12 -0.22 3.96
N GLN A 369 19.07 0.61 4.39
CA GLN A 369 19.55 0.61 5.76
C GLN A 369 18.47 1.21 6.69
N VAL A 370 17.29 0.61 6.70
CA VAL A 370 16.32 0.80 7.78
C VAL A 370 17.09 0.43 9.03
N ARG A 371 17.37 1.44 9.86
CA ARG A 371 18.13 1.28 11.10
C ARG A 371 17.37 0.30 11.97
N ALA A 372 17.72 -0.99 11.88
CA ALA A 372 17.48 -1.91 12.97
C ALA A 372 17.97 -1.19 14.22
N SER A 373 17.07 -1.01 15.18
CA SER A 373 17.42 -0.29 16.41
C SER A 373 18.68 -0.91 16.99
N GLU A 374 19.50 -0.13 17.67
CA GLU A 374 20.71 -0.64 18.32
C GLU A 374 20.41 -1.88 19.18
N LYS A 375 19.25 -1.87 19.83
CA LYS A 375 18.69 -3.01 20.58
C LYS A 375 18.41 -4.24 19.71
N SER A 376 17.90 -4.07 18.50
CA SER A 376 17.69 -5.18 17.55
C SER A 376 19.02 -5.78 17.11
N ASN A 377 20.05 -4.96 16.88
CA ASN A 377 21.38 -5.44 16.52
C ASN A 377 22.02 -6.23 17.67
N GLN A 378 21.91 -5.73 18.91
CA GLN A 378 22.33 -6.45 20.11
C GLN A 378 21.59 -7.79 20.29
N MET A 379 20.30 -7.83 19.95
CA MET A 379 19.50 -9.06 20.02
C MET A 379 19.96 -10.09 18.98
N ILE A 380 20.26 -9.67 17.76
CA ILE A 380 20.79 -10.56 16.72
C ILE A 380 22.18 -11.05 17.09
N GLN A 381 23.05 -10.17 17.60
CA GLN A 381 24.39 -10.54 18.08
C GLN A 381 24.33 -11.54 19.23
N SER A 382 23.44 -11.34 20.21
CA SER A 382 23.28 -12.29 21.31
C SER A 382 22.71 -13.64 20.84
N GLN A 383 21.75 -13.65 19.91
CA GLN A 383 21.27 -14.90 19.29
C GLN A 383 22.38 -15.62 18.51
N MET A 384 23.22 -14.88 17.80
CA MET A 384 24.36 -15.42 17.06
C MET A 384 25.38 -16.04 18.02
N GLN A 385 25.74 -15.36 19.10
CA GLN A 385 26.63 -15.91 20.13
C GLN A 385 26.06 -17.18 20.75
N VAL A 386 24.76 -17.21 21.05
CA VAL A 386 24.09 -18.42 21.56
C VAL A 386 24.15 -19.55 20.54
N SER A 387 23.97 -19.27 19.24
CA SER A 387 24.08 -20.29 18.19
C SER A 387 25.50 -20.84 18.09
N LEU A 388 26.51 -19.97 18.05
CA LEU A 388 27.93 -20.35 17.99
C LEU A 388 28.36 -21.17 19.21
N ILE A 389 27.87 -20.81 20.39
CA ILE A 389 28.12 -21.58 21.63
C ILE A 389 27.50 -22.99 21.54
N LYS A 390 26.30 -23.11 20.96
CA LYS A 390 25.68 -24.43 20.77
C LYS A 390 26.46 -25.27 19.78
N ILE A 391 26.93 -24.66 18.69
CA ILE A 391 27.77 -25.35 17.71
C ILE A 391 29.08 -25.81 18.36
N PHE A 392 29.75 -24.94 19.15
CA PHE A 392 30.94 -25.33 19.91
C PHE A 392 30.67 -26.56 20.78
N ASN A 393 29.60 -26.54 21.57
CA ASN A 393 29.26 -27.66 22.45
C ASN A 393 28.88 -28.94 21.68
N ALA A 394 28.41 -28.83 20.44
CA ALA A 394 28.12 -30.00 19.59
C ALA A 394 29.41 -30.60 19.01
N LEU A 395 30.41 -29.76 18.73
CA LEU A 395 31.73 -30.19 18.27
C LEU A 395 32.59 -30.78 19.41
N ASP A 396 32.45 -30.25 20.63
CA ASP A 396 33.14 -30.67 21.86
C ASP A 396 32.46 -31.90 22.49
N SER A 397 32.64 -33.07 21.86
CA SER A 397 32.01 -34.32 22.28
C SER A 397 32.47 -34.84 23.65
N ASP A 398 33.73 -34.60 24.00
CA ASP A 398 34.33 -34.98 25.29
C ASP A 398 34.06 -33.97 26.40
N ASN A 399 33.51 -32.79 26.08
CA ASN A 399 33.15 -31.72 27.01
C ASN A 399 34.34 -31.24 27.85
N ASP A 400 35.55 -31.28 27.29
CA ASP A 400 36.76 -30.82 27.97
C ASP A 400 36.93 -29.29 27.90
N GLY A 401 36.11 -28.63 27.07
CA GLY A 401 36.10 -27.18 26.85
C GLY A 401 37.06 -26.71 25.76
N PHE A 402 37.69 -27.62 25.02
CA PHE A 402 38.63 -27.38 23.94
C PHE A 402 38.22 -28.17 22.69
N ILE A 403 38.40 -27.57 21.52
CA ILE A 403 38.22 -28.28 20.25
C ILE A 403 39.58 -28.34 19.55
N ASN A 404 39.95 -29.54 19.12
CA ASN A 404 41.11 -29.82 18.27
C ASN A 404 40.63 -30.46 16.95
N SER A 405 41.51 -30.54 15.95
CA SER A 405 41.17 -31.15 14.66
C SER A 405 40.91 -32.67 14.75
N GLU A 406 41.45 -33.34 15.77
CA GLU A 406 41.38 -34.80 15.92
C GLU A 406 40.10 -35.29 16.62
N ASN A 407 39.54 -34.51 17.56
CA ASN A 407 38.39 -34.89 18.39
C ASN A 407 37.09 -34.14 18.02
N CYS A 408 37.10 -33.37 16.92
CA CYS A 408 35.94 -32.60 16.47
C CYS A 408 34.87 -33.53 15.88
N ASP A 409 33.73 -33.71 16.56
CA ASP A 409 32.60 -34.45 16.00
C ASP A 409 31.68 -33.51 15.21
N VAL A 410 31.55 -33.77 13.92
CA VAL A 410 30.78 -32.95 12.99
C VAL A 410 29.39 -33.55 12.73
N GLY A 411 29.13 -34.78 13.20
CA GLY A 411 27.96 -35.57 12.81
C GLY A 411 26.60 -34.96 13.18
N ASP A 412 26.54 -34.17 14.24
CA ASP A 412 25.31 -33.57 14.75
C ASP A 412 24.99 -32.18 14.15
N LEU A 413 25.82 -31.67 13.25
CA LEU A 413 25.64 -30.35 12.63
C LEU A 413 25.01 -30.43 11.24
N ASP A 414 24.20 -29.42 10.90
CA ASP A 414 23.66 -29.26 9.55
C ASP A 414 24.78 -29.04 8.52
N ASP A 415 24.68 -29.69 7.35
CA ASP A 415 25.64 -29.59 6.23
C ASP A 415 25.98 -28.14 5.84
N ASN A 416 24.99 -27.25 5.89
CA ASN A 416 25.16 -25.83 5.58
C ASN A 416 26.01 -25.12 6.64
N VAL A 417 25.83 -25.45 7.91
CA VAL A 417 26.63 -24.90 9.02
C VAL A 417 28.07 -25.37 8.90
N ILE A 418 28.28 -26.65 8.57
CA ILE A 418 29.60 -27.24 8.34
C ILE A 418 30.30 -26.52 7.18
N LYS A 419 29.60 -26.32 6.06
CA LYS A 419 30.12 -25.61 4.90
C LYS A 419 30.52 -24.17 5.22
N ILE A 420 29.71 -23.48 6.03
CA ILE A 420 29.99 -22.12 6.50
C ILE A 420 31.24 -22.10 7.40
N LEU A 421 31.40 -23.07 8.30
CA LEU A 421 32.52 -23.15 9.25
C LEU A 421 33.80 -23.77 8.69
N SER A 422 33.72 -24.42 7.52
CA SER A 422 34.85 -25.10 6.88
C SER A 422 36.14 -24.28 6.80
N PRO A 423 36.14 -22.97 6.47
CA PRO A 423 37.37 -22.17 6.44
C PRO A 423 38.07 -22.11 7.80
N LEU A 424 37.31 -21.99 8.89
CA LEU A 424 37.83 -21.94 10.26
C LEU A 424 38.39 -23.31 10.69
N LEU A 425 37.68 -24.39 10.35
CA LEU A 425 38.09 -25.76 10.68
C LEU A 425 39.38 -26.15 9.93
N LEU A 426 39.51 -25.77 8.65
CA LEU A 426 40.72 -26.01 7.86
C LEU A 426 41.93 -25.23 8.40
N GLU A 427 41.72 -24.01 8.89
CA GLU A 427 42.78 -23.20 9.51
C GLU A 427 43.24 -23.83 10.84
N MET A 428 42.30 -24.35 11.62
CA MET A 428 42.57 -25.07 12.86
C MET A 428 43.37 -26.36 12.62
N GLU A 429 42.98 -27.15 11.60
CA GLU A 429 43.68 -28.37 11.19
C GLU A 429 45.08 -28.08 10.67
N SER A 430 45.24 -27.07 9.81
CA SER A 430 46.55 -26.71 9.24
C SER A 430 47.55 -26.22 10.30
N GLY A 431 47.04 -25.58 11.37
CA GLY A 431 47.85 -25.03 12.45
C GLY A 431 47.99 -25.93 13.69
N ASN A 432 47.29 -27.07 13.75
CA ASN A 432 47.16 -27.89 14.97
C ASN A 432 46.82 -27.05 16.22
N HIS A 433 45.97 -26.04 16.05
CA HIS A 433 45.55 -25.18 17.15
C HIS A 433 44.42 -25.83 17.94
N THR A 434 44.49 -25.75 19.26
CA THR A 434 43.36 -26.07 20.15
C THR A 434 42.62 -24.78 20.47
N LEU A 435 41.33 -24.70 20.16
CA LEU A 435 40.54 -23.51 20.42
C LEU A 435 39.68 -23.72 21.67
N ASN A 436 39.80 -22.83 22.64
CA ASN A 436 38.83 -22.77 23.73
C ASN A 436 37.51 -22.13 23.24
N LYS A 437 36.46 -22.28 24.03
CA LYS A 437 35.12 -21.74 23.72
C LYS A 437 35.11 -20.26 23.33
N LYS A 438 35.90 -19.41 24.00
CA LYS A 438 35.92 -17.97 23.73
C LYS A 438 36.64 -17.68 22.41
N GLU A 439 37.78 -18.31 22.19
CA GLU A 439 38.59 -18.18 20.96
C GLU A 439 37.82 -18.67 19.74
N PHE A 440 37.11 -19.80 19.86
CA PHE A 440 36.23 -20.29 18.81
C PHE A 440 35.13 -19.28 18.47
N VAL A 441 34.40 -18.77 19.47
CA VAL A 441 33.32 -17.79 19.24
C VAL A 441 33.87 -16.52 18.59
N GLU A 442 34.99 -15.99 19.07
CA GLU A 442 35.59 -14.78 18.50
C GLU A 442 36.05 -14.99 17.05
N SER A 443 36.66 -16.15 16.75
CA SER A 443 37.12 -16.47 15.40
C SER A 443 35.94 -16.71 14.45
N ALA A 444 34.90 -17.39 14.93
CA ALA A 444 33.67 -17.59 14.19
C ALA A 444 32.90 -16.27 13.96
N GLU A 445 32.89 -15.34 14.91
CA GLU A 445 32.29 -14.01 14.72
C GLU A 445 32.96 -13.23 13.59
N ARG A 446 34.31 -13.30 13.49
CA ARG A 446 35.06 -12.68 12.37
C ARG A 446 34.70 -13.32 11.04
N LEU A 447 34.51 -14.64 11.00
CA LEU A 447 34.03 -15.34 9.81
C LEU A 447 32.61 -14.90 9.45
N VAL A 448 31.69 -14.86 10.42
CA VAL A 448 30.30 -14.46 10.20
C VAL A 448 30.19 -13.02 9.71
N ALA A 449 31.10 -12.13 10.10
CA ALA A 449 31.13 -10.76 9.59
C ALA A 449 31.27 -10.68 8.05
N THR A 450 31.95 -11.65 7.42
CA THR A 450 32.14 -11.70 5.96
C THR A 450 31.02 -12.40 5.19
N LEU A 451 30.17 -13.15 5.89
CA LEU A 451 29.07 -13.92 5.29
C LEU A 451 27.93 -13.05 4.75
N SER A 452 27.28 -13.57 3.72
CA SER A 452 26.05 -13.02 3.17
C SER A 452 24.87 -13.14 4.15
N PRO A 453 23.80 -12.33 3.99
CA PRO A 453 22.63 -12.42 4.86
C PRO A 453 21.94 -13.79 4.86
N CYS A 454 22.00 -14.53 3.75
CA CYS A 454 21.40 -15.88 3.66
C CYS A 454 22.18 -16.89 4.51
N GLU A 455 23.50 -16.88 4.43
CA GLU A 455 24.36 -17.77 5.24
C GLU A 455 24.24 -17.46 6.73
N LYS A 456 24.11 -16.17 7.09
CA LYS A 456 23.81 -15.76 8.47
C LYS A 456 22.49 -16.33 8.97
N TYR A 457 21.47 -16.36 8.11
CA TYR A 457 20.18 -16.95 8.45
C TYR A 457 20.30 -18.47 8.66
N ASP A 458 21.03 -19.17 7.79
CA ASP A 458 21.25 -20.62 7.92
C ASP A 458 21.98 -20.97 9.23
N LEU A 459 22.95 -20.15 9.64
CA LEU A 459 23.66 -20.30 10.92
C LEU A 459 22.78 -20.03 12.16
N LEU A 460 21.80 -19.12 12.02
CA LEU A 460 20.88 -18.73 13.09
C LEU A 460 19.61 -19.58 13.13
N LYS A 461 19.39 -20.42 12.11
CA LYS A 461 18.21 -21.25 12.00
C LYS A 461 18.18 -22.16 13.22
N LYS A 462 17.15 -22.00 14.05
CA LYS A 462 16.95 -22.95 15.15
C LYS A 462 16.82 -24.33 14.53
N PRO A 463 17.56 -25.35 15.00
CA PRO A 463 17.29 -26.71 14.58
C PRO A 463 15.82 -26.92 14.89
N ILE A 464 15.05 -27.20 13.83
CA ILE A 464 13.68 -27.66 13.99
C ILE A 464 13.89 -28.99 14.68
N LEU A 465 13.81 -28.99 16.01
CA LEU A 465 13.71 -30.21 16.78
C LEU A 465 12.45 -30.87 16.23
N MET A 466 12.64 -31.74 15.24
CA MET A 466 11.73 -32.81 14.97
C MET A 466 11.74 -33.57 16.29
N CYS A 467 10.83 -33.19 17.20
CA CYS A 467 10.40 -34.02 18.31
C CYS A 467 9.75 -35.25 17.67
N VAL A 468 10.58 -36.11 17.08
CA VAL A 468 10.21 -37.45 16.70
C VAL A 468 9.78 -38.08 18.00
N ASN A 469 8.52 -38.52 18.01
CA ASN A 469 7.81 -39.25 19.05
C ASN A 469 8.54 -40.51 19.54
N ILE A 470 9.78 -40.41 20.01
CA ILE A 470 10.53 -41.53 20.61
C ILE A 470 9.90 -41.90 21.96
N LEU A 471 9.19 -40.98 22.62
CA LEU A 471 8.40 -41.30 23.80
C LEU A 471 7.16 -42.18 23.52
N TYR A 472 6.63 -42.19 22.29
CA TYR A 472 5.42 -42.95 21.94
C TYR A 472 5.71 -44.40 21.50
N MET A 473 6.97 -44.72 21.17
CA MET A 473 7.40 -46.11 20.90
C MET A 473 7.87 -46.84 22.17
N SER A 474 8.37 -46.13 23.18
CA SER A 474 8.76 -46.74 24.47
C SER A 474 7.55 -47.32 25.24
N GLN A 475 6.38 -46.68 25.17
CA GLN A 475 5.19 -47.21 25.85
C GLN A 475 4.54 -48.42 25.13
N LYS A 476 4.71 -48.56 23.82
CA LYS A 476 4.22 -49.75 23.09
C LYS A 476 5.10 -50.99 23.31
N ILE A 477 6.41 -50.82 23.57
CA ILE A 477 7.31 -51.95 23.86
C ILE A 477 7.08 -52.49 25.28
N VAL A 478 6.67 -51.65 26.24
CA VAL A 478 6.31 -52.10 27.59
C VAL A 478 4.91 -52.76 27.63
N ALA A 479 3.97 -52.34 26.78
CA ALA A 479 2.66 -52.98 26.67
C ALA A 479 2.70 -54.35 25.94
N ALA A 480 3.67 -54.59 25.06
CA ALA A 480 3.82 -55.86 24.33
C ALA A 480 4.56 -56.97 25.12
N LYS A 481 5.12 -56.67 26.30
CA LYS A 481 5.75 -57.66 27.20
C LYS A 481 4.84 -58.15 28.34
N ARG A 482 3.54 -57.82 28.31
CA ARG A 482 2.56 -58.20 29.35
C ARG A 482 1.35 -58.98 28.85
N ASN A 483 1.41 -59.54 27.64
CA ASN A 483 0.47 -60.58 27.17
C ASN A 483 1.22 -61.84 26.80
#